data_AF-A0A520CWE2-F1
#
_entry.id   AF-A0A520CWE2-F1
#
_cell.length_a   1.000
_cell.length_b   1.000
_cell.length_c   1.000
_cell.angle_alpha   90.00
_cell.angle_beta   90.00
_cell.angle_gamma   90.00
#
_symmetry.space_group_name_H-M   'P 1'
#
loop_
_entity.id
_entity.type
_entity.pdbx_description
1 polymer ?
#
loop_
_entity_poly.entity_id
_entity_poly.type
_entity_poly.pdbx_seq_one_letter_code
_entity_poly.pdbx_strand_id
1 'polypeptide(L)'
;VFRDQEFSMDLCADASARAVKRIEDVRVLRTAQFPEDAGPMAHPVRPDSYIEISNFYTVTIYEKGAEVVRMMQTLVGRAGFERGITLYFERHDGQAVTCDDFAQAIADANPDSELARLLPQFKRWYAQAGTPRLTASATHDAAAGTYTLHFEQRCPPTPGQPTKLPVVVPVSLGLLDADGREIALRLQGEADDGGHRPGSRTLVLTQQAESFTFVGVGTEPVPSILRGFSAPVILDFPYTDAQLLALLAHDTDPFNRWEAGQRLALRSAIHAIAGAGPDEAVLDASYVDAMRGVLRDDRLDAAFKELVLTLPSETYLSEQLDVVDPQRVHAVREAMRAQLATALHAEWELVYEQNHDTGAYTPDPLSAGRRALVGMALVNLCLAARRSGDTVWPGRTLQRFKDAANMTDRFNALAALVSAGHPLAGQALARFHALFKDEALVIDKWFSLQAGAPDRGGDVLPHVRQLMKHPDFSLKNPNRARSVIFSYCSANPGAFHRADASGYVFWSDRVIELDALNPQVAARLARALDRWNKLAEPYRSAAREAIVRVANRPGLSKDTQEVVNRALADPAEAP
;
A
#
# COMPACT_ATOMS: atom_id res chain seq x y z
N VAL A 1 -1.30 -6.29 -15.97
CA VAL A 1 -0.87 -5.43 -14.84
C VAL A 1 0.43 -4.71 -15.15
N PHE A 2 1.59 -5.38 -15.24
CA PHE A 2 2.88 -4.71 -15.52
C PHE A 2 2.85 -3.67 -16.67
N ARG A 3 2.33 -4.04 -17.85
CA ARG A 3 2.20 -3.12 -19.00
C ARG A 3 1.32 -1.89 -18.73
N ASP A 4 0.27 -2.04 -17.92
CA ASP A 4 -0.63 -0.93 -17.54
C ASP A 4 0.03 0.01 -16.53
N GLN A 5 0.84 -0.54 -15.61
CA GLN A 5 1.69 0.24 -14.72
C GLN A 5 2.74 1.04 -15.51
N GLU A 6 3.45 0.39 -16.45
CA GLU A 6 4.43 1.07 -17.32
C GLU A 6 3.76 2.15 -18.18
N PHE A 7 2.59 1.86 -18.77
CA PHE A 7 1.82 2.85 -19.52
C PHE A 7 1.46 4.07 -18.66
N SER A 8 0.92 3.84 -17.46
CA SER A 8 0.55 4.91 -16.53
C SER A 8 1.76 5.75 -16.11
N MET A 9 2.93 5.13 -15.91
CA MET A 9 4.18 5.84 -15.61
C MET A 9 4.71 6.62 -16.82
N ASP A 10 4.68 6.06 -18.03
CA ASP A 10 5.19 6.72 -19.25
C ASP A 10 4.36 7.97 -19.62
N LEU A 11 3.11 8.09 -19.15
CA LEU A 11 2.28 9.31 -19.28
C LEU A 11 2.74 10.48 -18.39
N CYS A 12 3.61 10.22 -17.40
CA CYS A 12 4.15 11.25 -16.50
C CYS A 12 5.49 11.79 -17.02
N ALA A 13 5.64 13.12 -16.98
CA ALA A 13 6.83 13.81 -17.48
C ALA A 13 8.04 13.68 -16.53
N ASP A 14 7.84 13.97 -15.24
CA ASP A 14 8.91 14.06 -14.25
C ASP A 14 9.07 12.79 -13.41
N ALA A 15 10.28 12.56 -12.88
CA ALA A 15 10.60 11.36 -12.10
C ALA A 15 9.73 11.19 -10.85
N SER A 16 9.44 12.29 -10.14
CA SER A 16 8.55 12.28 -8.97
C SER A 16 7.10 11.93 -9.34
N ALA A 17 6.61 12.41 -10.49
CA ALA A 17 5.29 12.06 -11.02
C ALA A 17 5.21 10.60 -11.49
N ARG A 18 6.29 10.05 -12.06
CA ARG A 18 6.37 8.60 -12.38
C ARG A 18 6.36 7.74 -11.13
N ALA A 19 7.05 8.18 -10.07
CA ALA A 19 7.10 7.47 -8.82
C ALA A 19 5.73 7.36 -8.13
N VAL A 20 4.78 8.26 -8.40
CA VAL A 20 3.40 8.20 -7.87
C VAL A 20 2.78 6.83 -8.14
N LYS A 21 2.76 6.39 -9.39
CA LYS A 21 2.19 5.09 -9.76
C LYS A 21 2.94 3.94 -9.10
N ARG A 22 4.27 4.02 -9.05
CA ARG A 22 5.09 3.01 -8.37
C ARG A 22 4.77 2.89 -6.89
N ILE A 23 4.61 4.02 -6.21
CA ILE A 23 4.23 4.10 -4.80
C ILE A 23 2.84 3.50 -4.60
N GLU A 24 1.86 3.84 -5.44
CA GLU A 24 0.51 3.26 -5.38
C GLU A 24 0.52 1.73 -5.50
N ASP A 25 1.25 1.20 -6.49
CA ASP A 25 1.36 -0.25 -6.70
C ASP A 25 2.00 -0.95 -5.49
N VAL A 26 3.07 -0.38 -4.93
CA VAL A 26 3.75 -0.95 -3.75
C VAL A 26 2.89 -0.85 -2.50
N ARG A 27 2.09 0.21 -2.35
CA ARG A 27 1.10 0.30 -1.26
C ARG A 27 0.10 -0.85 -1.35
N VAL A 28 -0.44 -1.15 -2.54
CA VAL A 28 -1.35 -2.29 -2.75
C VAL A 28 -0.68 -3.61 -2.37
N LEU A 29 0.59 -3.81 -2.77
CA LEU A 29 1.34 -5.00 -2.37
C LEU A 29 1.42 -5.12 -0.85
N ARG A 30 1.82 -4.05 -0.15
CA ARG A 30 2.01 -4.09 1.30
C ARG A 30 0.72 -4.17 2.11
N THR A 31 -0.37 -3.57 1.63
CA THR A 31 -1.65 -3.52 2.37
C THR A 31 -2.58 -4.67 2.04
N ALA A 32 -2.39 -5.36 0.91
CA ALA A 32 -3.27 -6.45 0.48
C ALA A 32 -2.52 -7.72 0.08
N GLN A 33 -1.48 -7.61 -0.75
CA GLN A 33 -0.77 -8.80 -1.27
C GLN A 33 0.06 -9.52 -0.20
N PHE A 34 0.90 -8.80 0.56
CA PHE A 34 1.70 -9.36 1.65
C PHE A 34 0.80 -9.99 2.73
N PRO A 35 -0.34 -9.38 3.10
CA PRO A 35 -1.32 -10.03 3.94
C PRO A 35 -1.83 -11.38 3.38
N GLU A 36 -2.19 -11.41 2.10
CA GLU A 36 -2.63 -12.64 1.42
C GLU A 36 -1.53 -13.71 1.40
N ASP A 37 -0.29 -13.34 1.09
CA ASP A 37 0.88 -14.23 1.04
C ASP A 37 1.29 -14.82 2.40
N ALA A 38 0.90 -14.15 3.49
CA ALA A 38 1.12 -14.62 4.86
C ALA A 38 -0.18 -15.18 5.49
N GLY A 39 -1.26 -15.31 4.71
CA GLY A 39 -2.56 -15.80 5.17
C GLY A 39 -2.81 -17.27 4.85
N PRO A 40 -3.96 -17.82 5.29
CA PRO A 40 -4.36 -19.21 4.99
C PRO A 40 -4.65 -19.45 3.50
N MET A 41 -4.80 -18.36 2.73
CA MET A 41 -4.99 -18.38 1.28
C MET A 41 -3.67 -18.19 0.50
N ALA A 42 -2.51 -18.21 1.15
CA ALA A 42 -1.24 -18.02 0.47
C ALA A 42 -1.04 -19.07 -0.65
N HIS A 43 -0.66 -18.58 -1.83
CA HIS A 43 -0.40 -19.41 -3.00
C HIS A 43 0.70 -18.75 -3.86
N PRO A 44 1.46 -19.52 -4.65
CA PRO A 44 2.41 -18.91 -5.59
C PRO A 44 1.67 -18.18 -6.73
N VAL A 45 2.39 -17.33 -7.48
CA VAL A 45 1.81 -16.62 -8.64
C VAL A 45 1.35 -17.58 -9.75
N ARG A 46 1.86 -18.81 -9.77
CA ARG A 46 1.35 -19.94 -10.56
C ARG A 46 0.86 -21.04 -9.60
N PRO A 47 -0.43 -21.03 -9.18
CA PRO A 47 -0.95 -21.97 -8.21
C PRO A 47 -0.81 -23.44 -8.64
N ASP A 48 -0.50 -24.32 -7.68
CA ASP A 48 -0.40 -25.76 -7.91
C ASP A 48 -1.77 -26.48 -7.87
N SER A 49 -2.74 -25.93 -7.13
CA SER A 49 -4.11 -26.47 -7.02
C SER A 49 -5.13 -25.41 -6.63
N TYR A 50 -6.40 -25.64 -6.97
CA TYR A 50 -7.56 -24.83 -6.58
C TYR A 50 -8.82 -25.70 -6.51
N ILE A 51 -9.79 -25.29 -5.70
CA ILE A 51 -11.15 -25.86 -5.72
C ILE A 51 -12.00 -25.09 -6.73
N GLU A 52 -12.11 -23.77 -6.56
CA GLU A 52 -12.80 -22.87 -7.48
C GLU A 52 -11.82 -21.86 -8.10
N ILE A 53 -11.74 -21.81 -9.44
CA ILE A 53 -10.80 -20.93 -10.16
C ILE A 53 -11.12 -19.44 -9.95
N SER A 54 -12.39 -19.10 -9.67
CA SER A 54 -12.84 -17.74 -9.37
C SER A 54 -12.16 -17.14 -8.13
N ASN A 55 -11.73 -17.98 -7.18
CA ASN A 55 -11.03 -17.57 -5.97
C ASN A 55 -9.56 -17.18 -6.22
N PHE A 56 -9.02 -17.44 -7.42
CA PHE A 56 -7.63 -17.14 -7.81
C PHE A 56 -7.50 -15.89 -8.68
N TYR A 57 -8.54 -15.06 -8.78
CA TYR A 57 -8.42 -13.69 -9.27
C TYR A 57 -7.92 -12.78 -8.14
N THR A 58 -6.69 -13.00 -7.71
CA THR A 58 -6.12 -12.44 -6.47
C THR A 58 -5.03 -11.40 -6.71
N VAL A 59 -4.73 -10.64 -5.66
CA VAL A 59 -3.65 -9.63 -5.67
C VAL A 59 -2.29 -10.31 -5.87
N THR A 60 -2.13 -11.56 -5.43
CA THR A 60 -0.92 -12.35 -5.68
C THR A 60 -0.71 -12.66 -7.16
N ILE A 61 -1.73 -13.13 -7.89
CA ILE A 61 -1.60 -13.41 -9.32
C ILE A 61 -1.41 -12.12 -10.14
N TYR A 62 -2.11 -11.05 -9.78
CA TYR A 62 -2.11 -9.81 -10.55
C TYR A 62 -0.92 -8.90 -10.19
N GLU A 63 -0.80 -8.48 -8.94
CA GLU A 63 0.19 -7.48 -8.52
C GLU A 63 1.55 -8.10 -8.27
N LYS A 64 1.67 -9.18 -7.48
CA LYS A 64 2.98 -9.87 -7.32
C LYS A 64 3.44 -10.49 -8.64
N GLY A 65 2.52 -10.97 -9.47
CA GLY A 65 2.82 -11.39 -10.84
C GLY A 65 3.46 -10.27 -11.68
N ALA A 66 2.97 -9.02 -11.56
CA ALA A 66 3.58 -7.87 -12.21
C ALA A 66 5.00 -7.57 -11.68
N GLU A 67 5.24 -7.75 -10.39
CA GLU A 67 6.57 -7.60 -9.79
C GLU A 67 7.57 -8.65 -10.28
N VAL A 68 7.13 -9.88 -10.52
CA VAL A 68 7.98 -10.92 -11.13
C VAL A 68 8.36 -10.53 -12.57
N VAL A 69 7.43 -9.96 -13.34
CA VAL A 69 7.71 -9.40 -14.67
C VAL A 69 8.67 -8.21 -14.59
N ARG A 70 8.48 -7.32 -13.61
CA ARG A 70 9.36 -6.18 -13.36
C ARG A 70 10.78 -6.61 -13.00
N MET A 71 10.94 -7.64 -12.17
CA MET A 71 12.27 -8.20 -11.86
C MET A 71 12.98 -8.72 -13.11
N MET A 72 12.26 -9.37 -14.05
CA MET A 72 12.85 -9.73 -15.34
C MET A 72 13.35 -8.49 -16.08
N GLN A 73 12.53 -7.44 -16.21
CA GLN A 73 12.95 -6.16 -16.82
C GLN A 73 14.17 -5.56 -16.10
N THR A 74 14.23 -5.60 -14.77
CA THR A 74 15.37 -5.12 -13.99
C THR A 74 16.65 -5.90 -14.31
N LEU A 75 16.56 -7.22 -14.47
CA LEU A 75 17.72 -8.09 -14.72
C LEU A 75 18.24 -8.03 -16.17
N VAL A 76 17.39 -7.69 -17.15
CA VAL A 76 17.80 -7.57 -18.57
C VAL A 76 17.84 -6.14 -19.10
N GLY A 77 17.38 -5.17 -18.31
CA GLY A 77 17.16 -3.78 -18.73
C GLY A 77 15.97 -3.61 -19.68
N ARG A 78 15.48 -2.38 -19.86
CA ARG A 78 14.31 -2.07 -20.71
C ARG A 78 14.48 -2.57 -22.15
N ALA A 79 15.65 -2.33 -22.76
CA ALA A 79 15.93 -2.79 -24.13
C ALA A 79 16.05 -4.32 -24.23
N GLY A 80 16.61 -4.99 -23.22
CA GLY A 80 16.65 -6.44 -23.18
C GLY A 80 15.27 -7.05 -23.01
N PHE A 81 14.43 -6.43 -22.20
CA PHE A 81 13.06 -6.86 -21.98
C PHE A 81 12.24 -6.74 -23.27
N GLU A 82 12.39 -5.65 -24.02
CA GLU A 82 11.75 -5.47 -25.33
C GLU A 82 12.14 -6.56 -26.34
N ARG A 83 13.44 -6.90 -26.43
CA ARG A 83 13.90 -8.03 -27.25
C ARG A 83 13.25 -9.35 -26.82
N GLY A 84 13.17 -9.58 -25.52
CA GLY A 84 12.52 -10.77 -24.95
C GLY A 84 11.05 -10.86 -25.30
N ILE A 85 10.31 -9.74 -25.20
CA ILE A 85 8.89 -9.66 -25.57
C ILE A 85 8.71 -9.91 -27.07
N THR A 86 9.59 -9.37 -27.91
CA THR A 86 9.59 -9.62 -29.36
C THR A 86 9.74 -11.10 -29.65
N LEU A 87 10.76 -11.76 -29.06
CA LEU A 87 11.01 -13.18 -29.23
C LEU A 87 9.86 -14.05 -28.70
N TYR A 88 9.22 -13.64 -27.60
CA TYR A 88 8.06 -14.33 -27.05
C TYR A 88 6.90 -14.38 -28.07
N PHE A 89 6.57 -13.24 -28.71
CA PHE A 89 5.54 -13.23 -29.74
C PHE A 89 5.95 -13.99 -31.00
N GLU A 90 7.20 -13.85 -31.46
CA GLU A 90 7.71 -14.62 -32.62
C GLU A 90 7.56 -16.14 -32.44
N ARG A 91 7.76 -16.65 -31.23
CA ARG A 91 7.68 -18.09 -30.94
C ARG A 91 6.27 -18.60 -30.70
N HIS A 92 5.42 -17.78 -30.09
CA HIS A 92 4.22 -18.25 -29.41
C HIS A 92 2.92 -17.56 -29.85
N ASP A 93 2.96 -16.68 -30.86
CA ASP A 93 1.74 -16.11 -31.41
C ASP A 93 0.79 -17.21 -31.93
N GLY A 94 -0.50 -17.07 -31.62
CA GLY A 94 -1.54 -18.05 -31.92
C GLY A 94 -1.54 -19.34 -31.06
N GLN A 95 -0.74 -19.41 -29.98
CA GLN A 95 -0.63 -20.60 -29.13
C GLN A 95 -1.13 -20.38 -27.70
N ALA A 96 -1.49 -21.47 -27.01
CA ALA A 96 -1.65 -21.49 -25.56
C ALA A 96 -0.34 -21.95 -24.92
N VAL A 97 0.28 -21.09 -24.11
CA VAL A 97 1.64 -21.29 -23.56
C VAL A 97 1.67 -21.10 -22.05
N THR A 98 2.84 -21.35 -21.45
CA THR A 98 3.06 -21.36 -20.01
C THR A 98 3.87 -20.16 -19.52
N CYS A 99 3.92 -19.98 -18.19
CA CYS A 99 4.83 -19.02 -17.56
C CYS A 99 6.31 -19.33 -17.87
N ASP A 100 6.65 -20.61 -18.05
CA ASP A 100 8.02 -21.04 -18.32
C ASP A 100 8.47 -20.62 -19.73
N ASP A 101 7.56 -20.66 -20.71
CA ASP A 101 7.81 -20.20 -22.08
C ASP A 101 8.09 -18.69 -22.11
N PHE A 102 7.32 -17.91 -21.36
CA PHE A 102 7.54 -16.47 -21.25
C PHE A 102 8.92 -16.15 -20.66
N ALA A 103 9.25 -16.72 -19.51
CA ALA A 103 10.55 -16.47 -18.86
C ALA A 103 11.73 -16.97 -19.72
N GLN A 104 11.55 -18.09 -20.44
CA GLN A 104 12.55 -18.61 -21.37
C GLN A 104 12.79 -17.66 -22.55
N ALA A 105 11.74 -17.09 -23.14
CA ALA A 105 11.88 -16.13 -24.23
C ALA A 105 12.65 -14.86 -23.81
N ILE A 106 12.40 -14.34 -22.59
CA ILE A 106 13.17 -13.20 -22.08
C ILE A 106 14.65 -13.58 -21.89
N ALA A 107 14.93 -14.75 -21.33
CA ALA A 107 16.29 -15.24 -21.13
C ALA A 107 17.04 -15.47 -22.46
N ASP A 108 16.43 -16.17 -23.41
CA ASP A 108 17.06 -16.52 -24.69
C ASP A 108 17.40 -15.29 -25.54
N ALA A 109 16.59 -14.23 -25.46
CA ALA A 109 16.87 -12.95 -26.12
C ALA A 109 18.00 -12.15 -25.46
N ASN A 110 18.47 -12.58 -24.29
CA ASN A 110 19.46 -11.89 -23.44
C ASN A 110 20.46 -12.89 -22.84
N PRO A 111 21.23 -13.64 -23.66
CA PRO A 111 22.05 -14.77 -23.20
C PRO A 111 23.14 -14.39 -22.19
N ASP A 112 23.62 -13.14 -22.24
CA ASP A 112 24.67 -12.63 -21.34
C ASP A 112 24.11 -12.01 -20.05
N SER A 113 22.78 -12.07 -19.84
CA SER A 113 22.13 -11.46 -18.67
C SER A 113 22.14 -12.38 -17.45
N GLU A 114 22.04 -11.74 -16.27
CA GLU A 114 21.84 -12.44 -15.00
C GLU A 114 20.57 -13.29 -14.99
N LEU A 115 19.50 -12.84 -15.68
CA LEU A 115 18.29 -13.63 -15.84
C LEU A 115 18.55 -14.93 -16.60
N ALA A 116 19.28 -14.89 -17.70
CA ALA A 116 19.60 -16.09 -18.49
C ALA A 116 20.46 -17.07 -17.67
N ARG A 117 21.50 -16.56 -17.00
CA ARG A 117 22.39 -17.34 -16.15
C ARG A 117 21.66 -18.01 -14.98
N LEU A 118 20.67 -17.34 -14.40
CA LEU A 118 19.97 -17.76 -13.18
C LEU A 118 18.54 -18.25 -13.42
N LEU A 119 18.12 -18.46 -14.68
CA LEU A 119 16.73 -18.76 -15.02
C LEU A 119 16.11 -19.91 -14.21
N PRO A 120 16.80 -21.08 -14.01
CA PRO A 120 16.25 -22.15 -13.18
C PRO A 120 15.97 -21.72 -11.73
N GLN A 121 16.82 -20.87 -11.16
CA GLN A 121 16.61 -20.32 -9.82
C GLN A 121 15.55 -19.23 -9.80
N PHE A 122 15.51 -18.36 -10.81
CA PHE A 122 14.52 -17.30 -10.94
C PHE A 122 13.10 -17.88 -10.99
N LYS A 123 12.90 -19.03 -11.65
CA LYS A 123 11.62 -19.74 -11.72
C LYS A 123 11.05 -20.14 -10.35
N ARG A 124 11.82 -20.10 -9.25
CA ARG A 124 11.30 -20.26 -7.88
C ARG A 124 10.26 -19.20 -7.52
N TRP A 125 10.31 -18.00 -8.11
CA TRP A 125 9.27 -16.98 -7.92
C TRP A 125 7.89 -17.41 -8.42
N TYR A 126 7.83 -18.29 -9.43
CA TYR A 126 6.57 -18.87 -9.91
C TYR A 126 6.04 -20.00 -9.03
N ALA A 127 6.90 -20.65 -8.23
CA ALA A 127 6.56 -21.88 -7.51
C ALA A 127 6.45 -21.69 -5.98
N GLN A 128 7.11 -20.70 -5.40
CA GLN A 128 7.10 -20.47 -3.95
C GLN A 128 6.13 -19.35 -3.56
N ALA A 129 5.15 -19.68 -2.71
CA ALA A 129 4.29 -18.70 -2.05
C ALA A 129 5.03 -17.93 -0.95
N GLY A 130 4.42 -16.85 -0.45
CA GLY A 130 4.95 -16.08 0.66
C GLY A 130 5.88 -14.94 0.23
N THR A 131 6.13 -14.05 1.18
CA THR A 131 6.94 -12.85 0.98
C THR A 131 8.33 -13.05 1.59
N PRO A 132 9.41 -13.04 0.79
CA PRO A 132 10.76 -13.11 1.33
C PRO A 132 11.09 -11.89 2.19
N ARG A 133 11.82 -12.12 3.28
CA ARG A 133 12.45 -11.11 4.12
C ARG A 133 13.92 -11.00 3.71
N LEU A 134 14.37 -9.78 3.49
CA LEU A 134 15.74 -9.42 3.18
C LEU A 134 16.28 -8.59 4.35
N THR A 135 17.02 -9.24 5.24
CA THR A 135 17.75 -8.57 6.32
C THR A 135 19.01 -7.99 5.73
N ALA A 136 19.32 -6.74 6.06
CA ALA A 136 20.53 -6.07 5.64
C ALA A 136 21.23 -5.40 6.83
N SER A 137 22.55 -5.42 6.83
CA SER A 137 23.40 -4.68 7.76
C SER A 137 24.61 -4.10 7.02
N ALA A 138 25.32 -3.18 7.66
CA ALA A 138 26.45 -2.52 7.04
C ALA A 138 27.64 -2.38 7.98
N THR A 139 28.84 -2.38 7.40
CA THR A 139 30.08 -2.03 8.10
C THR A 139 30.85 -1.00 7.27
N HIS A 140 31.26 0.10 7.89
CA HIS A 140 32.11 1.14 7.28
C HIS A 140 33.50 1.09 7.88
N ASP A 141 34.53 1.01 7.04
CA ASP A 141 35.93 1.18 7.42
C ASP A 141 36.47 2.44 6.75
N ALA A 142 36.51 3.53 7.50
CA ALA A 142 37.00 4.82 7.02
C ALA A 142 38.49 4.80 6.66
N ALA A 143 39.30 3.97 7.33
CA ALA A 143 40.74 3.88 7.07
C ALA A 143 41.02 3.13 5.76
N ALA A 144 40.25 2.07 5.49
CA ALA A 144 40.30 1.35 4.21
C ALA A 144 39.50 2.06 3.10
N GLY A 145 38.63 3.01 3.45
CA GLY A 145 37.71 3.66 2.53
C GLY A 145 36.70 2.68 1.94
N THR A 146 36.17 1.76 2.76
CA THR A 146 35.25 0.70 2.30
C THR A 146 33.93 0.71 3.06
N TYR A 147 32.88 0.30 2.36
CA TYR A 147 31.54 0.13 2.92
C TYR A 147 30.98 -1.22 2.49
N THR A 148 30.79 -2.13 3.43
CA THR A 148 30.29 -3.49 3.13
C THR A 148 28.83 -3.60 3.52
N LEU A 149 27.99 -3.98 2.56
CA LEU A 149 26.60 -4.36 2.80
C LEU A 149 26.52 -5.88 2.93
N HIS A 150 25.98 -6.36 4.04
CA HIS A 150 25.70 -7.76 4.29
C HIS A 150 24.20 -7.99 4.14
N PHE A 151 23.82 -9.01 3.38
CA PHE A 151 22.43 -9.37 3.14
C PHE A 151 22.16 -10.82 3.55
N GLU A 152 20.99 -11.06 4.14
CA GLU A 152 20.44 -12.39 4.36
C GLU A 152 18.99 -12.45 3.86
N GLN A 153 18.65 -13.44 3.05
CA GLN A 153 17.28 -13.68 2.60
C GLN A 153 16.68 -14.94 3.24
N ARG A 154 15.42 -14.84 3.67
CA ARG A 154 14.63 -15.95 4.18
C ARG A 154 13.16 -15.77 3.84
N CYS A 155 12.44 -16.84 3.54
CA CYS A 155 10.99 -16.81 3.42
C CYS A 155 10.37 -17.68 4.53
N PRO A 156 9.37 -17.18 5.30
CA PRO A 156 8.60 -18.02 6.22
C PRO A 156 7.87 -19.16 5.49
N PRO A 157 7.59 -20.28 6.18
CA PRO A 157 6.75 -21.34 5.64
C PRO A 157 5.33 -20.81 5.35
N THR A 158 4.67 -21.40 4.38
CA THR A 158 3.25 -21.13 4.05
C THR A 158 2.48 -22.46 3.98
N PRO A 159 1.13 -22.46 4.04
CA PRO A 159 0.34 -23.68 3.89
C PRO A 159 0.77 -24.49 2.65
N GLY A 160 0.99 -25.80 2.83
CA GLY A 160 1.46 -26.70 1.77
C GLY A 160 2.92 -26.52 1.32
N GLN A 161 3.67 -25.55 1.85
CA GLN A 161 5.07 -25.29 1.52
C GLN A 161 5.91 -25.01 2.79
N PRO A 162 6.24 -26.04 3.59
CA PRO A 162 7.01 -25.87 4.83
C PRO A 162 8.49 -25.52 4.58
N THR A 163 9.04 -25.92 3.43
CA THR A 163 10.43 -25.64 3.05
C THR A 163 10.48 -24.54 2.01
N LYS A 164 11.34 -23.54 2.20
CA LYS A 164 11.56 -22.43 1.26
C LYS A 164 13.03 -22.36 0.86
N LEU A 165 13.29 -22.24 -0.45
CA LEU A 165 14.64 -22.09 -0.99
C LEU A 165 14.94 -20.60 -1.29
N PRO A 166 16.21 -20.18 -1.27
CA PRO A 166 16.61 -18.84 -1.70
C PRO A 166 16.16 -18.52 -3.12
N VAL A 167 15.68 -17.32 -3.35
CA VAL A 167 15.24 -16.84 -4.67
C VAL A 167 16.27 -15.86 -5.25
N VAL A 168 16.17 -15.57 -6.55
CA VAL A 168 16.99 -14.52 -7.18
C VAL A 168 16.38 -13.17 -6.82
N VAL A 169 17.11 -12.32 -6.09
CA VAL A 169 16.62 -11.00 -5.64
C VAL A 169 17.48 -9.89 -6.26
N PRO A 170 16.98 -9.15 -7.27
CA PRO A 170 17.64 -7.93 -7.72
C PRO A 170 17.43 -6.81 -6.68
N VAL A 171 18.52 -6.29 -6.13
CA VAL A 171 18.54 -5.19 -5.16
C VAL A 171 19.18 -3.98 -5.81
N SER A 172 18.36 -3.07 -6.35
CA SER A 172 18.81 -1.76 -6.82
C SER A 172 19.08 -0.85 -5.62
N LEU A 173 20.23 -0.17 -5.60
CA LEU A 173 20.63 0.68 -4.49
C LEU A 173 21.47 1.88 -4.91
N GLY A 174 21.54 2.88 -4.04
CA GLY A 174 22.50 3.99 -4.09
C GLY A 174 23.14 4.24 -2.73
N LEU A 175 24.26 4.96 -2.71
CA LEU A 175 24.92 5.44 -1.50
C LEU A 175 24.97 6.96 -1.55
N LEU A 176 24.57 7.63 -0.47
CA LEU A 176 24.59 9.09 -0.36
C LEU A 176 25.57 9.52 0.73
N ASP A 177 26.23 10.66 0.55
CA ASP A 177 26.97 11.32 1.63
C ASP A 177 26.01 12.06 2.59
N ALA A 178 26.57 12.68 3.64
CA ALA A 178 25.80 13.42 4.64
C ALA A 178 25.05 14.65 4.08
N ASP A 179 25.49 15.19 2.94
CA ASP A 179 24.85 16.31 2.25
C ASP A 179 23.84 15.82 1.17
N GLY A 180 23.66 14.50 1.05
CA GLY A 180 22.75 13.90 0.09
C GLY A 180 23.30 13.80 -1.33
N ARG A 181 24.62 13.91 -1.54
CA ARG A 181 25.23 13.68 -2.86
C ARG A 181 25.48 12.19 -3.07
N GLU A 182 25.21 11.71 -4.29
CA GLU A 182 25.48 10.31 -4.64
C GLU A 182 26.98 10.01 -4.68
N ILE A 183 27.33 8.87 -4.11
CA ILE A 183 28.69 8.32 -4.10
C ILE A 183 28.81 7.32 -5.25
N ALA A 184 29.96 7.31 -5.93
CA ALA A 184 30.23 6.35 -6.99
C ALA A 184 30.22 4.90 -6.45
N LEU A 185 29.52 4.01 -7.15
CA LEU A 185 29.26 2.64 -6.70
C LEU A 185 30.25 1.64 -7.33
N ARG A 186 31.48 1.58 -6.82
CA ARG A 186 32.50 0.62 -7.26
C ARG A 186 32.62 -0.54 -6.28
N LEU A 187 32.48 -1.78 -6.77
CA LEU A 187 32.70 -2.96 -5.94
C LEU A 187 34.18 -3.31 -5.86
N GLN A 188 34.57 -3.92 -4.75
CA GLN A 188 35.91 -4.48 -4.57
C GLN A 188 36.20 -5.53 -5.65
N GLY A 189 37.34 -5.40 -6.32
CA GLY A 189 37.75 -6.28 -7.43
C GLY A 189 37.43 -5.73 -8.82
N GLU A 190 36.65 -4.65 -8.93
CA GLU A 190 36.42 -3.96 -10.20
C GLU A 190 37.57 -2.99 -10.52
N ALA A 191 37.99 -2.98 -11.78
CA ALA A 191 38.97 -2.03 -12.29
C ALA A 191 38.44 -0.60 -12.15
N ASP A 192 39.31 0.34 -11.80
CA ASP A 192 38.99 1.76 -11.78
C ASP A 192 39.20 2.34 -13.19
N ASP A 193 38.20 2.18 -14.05
CA ASP A 193 38.22 2.60 -15.46
C ASP A 193 37.57 3.98 -15.69
N GLY A 194 37.19 4.67 -14.61
CA GLY A 194 36.43 5.93 -14.67
C GLY A 194 34.97 5.75 -15.14
N GLY A 195 34.50 4.52 -15.31
CA GLY A 195 33.14 4.17 -15.71
C GLY A 195 32.13 4.11 -14.55
N HIS A 196 32.60 4.01 -13.31
CA HIS A 196 31.74 3.99 -12.11
C HIS A 196 31.15 5.37 -11.86
N ARG A 197 29.86 5.52 -12.17
CA ARG A 197 29.15 6.78 -11.97
C ARG A 197 28.36 6.77 -10.65
N PRO A 198 28.20 7.93 -9.99
CA PRO A 198 27.14 8.13 -9.02
C PRO A 198 25.78 7.75 -9.62
N GLY A 199 24.90 7.14 -8.84
CA GLY A 199 23.59 6.69 -9.33
C GLY A 199 23.03 5.48 -8.60
N SER A 200 22.24 4.69 -9.33
CA SER A 200 21.71 3.42 -8.90
C SER A 200 22.52 2.25 -9.47
N ARG A 201 22.78 1.24 -8.66
CA ARG A 201 23.38 -0.04 -9.06
C ARG A 201 22.53 -1.20 -8.58
N THR A 202 22.35 -2.21 -9.43
CA THR A 202 21.63 -3.45 -9.05
C THR A 202 22.61 -4.54 -8.65
N LEU A 203 22.48 -5.04 -7.42
CA LEU A 203 23.11 -6.27 -6.94
C LEU A 203 22.16 -7.45 -7.15
N VAL A 204 22.66 -8.63 -7.50
CA VAL A 204 21.83 -9.83 -7.72
C VAL A 204 22.16 -10.86 -6.65
N LEU A 205 21.27 -11.00 -5.67
CA LEU A 205 21.43 -11.96 -4.58
C LEU A 205 20.82 -13.30 -4.98
N THR A 206 21.53 -14.37 -4.69
CA THR A 206 21.21 -15.75 -5.09
C THR A 206 21.33 -16.75 -3.94
N GLN A 207 22.17 -16.46 -2.94
CA GLN A 207 22.40 -17.30 -1.78
C GLN A 207 21.57 -16.83 -0.60
N GLN A 208 21.55 -17.64 0.47
CA GLN A 208 20.91 -17.26 1.72
C GLN A 208 21.58 -16.03 2.34
N ALA A 209 22.91 -15.94 2.30
CA ALA A 209 23.65 -14.78 2.79
C ALA A 209 24.77 -14.39 1.81
N GLU A 210 24.90 -13.10 1.53
CA GLU A 210 25.92 -12.54 0.63
C GLU A 210 26.43 -11.21 1.17
N SER A 211 27.62 -10.78 0.74
CA SER A 211 28.19 -9.49 1.15
C SER A 211 28.85 -8.79 -0.02
N PHE A 212 28.65 -7.49 -0.12
CA PHE A 212 29.13 -6.65 -1.21
C PHE A 212 29.91 -5.47 -0.63
N THR A 213 31.20 -5.40 -0.94
CA THR A 213 32.10 -4.35 -0.47
C THR A 213 32.25 -3.28 -1.52
N PHE A 214 31.83 -2.06 -1.21
CA PHE A 214 32.12 -0.86 -1.99
C PHE A 214 33.44 -0.24 -1.56
N VAL A 215 34.20 0.28 -2.51
CA VAL A 215 35.53 0.89 -2.30
C VAL A 215 35.51 2.37 -2.70
N GLY A 216 36.38 3.18 -2.10
CA GLY A 216 36.40 4.63 -2.31
C GLY A 216 35.36 5.39 -1.48
N VAL A 217 34.86 4.78 -0.42
CA VAL A 217 33.86 5.34 0.49
C VAL A 217 34.56 5.82 1.76
N GLY A 218 35.08 7.06 1.73
CA GLY A 218 35.88 7.61 2.84
C GLY A 218 35.08 8.05 4.07
N THR A 219 33.79 8.36 3.90
CA THR A 219 32.87 8.75 4.97
C THR A 219 31.70 7.79 5.01
N GLU A 220 31.13 7.55 6.19
CA GLU A 220 30.00 6.64 6.33
C GLU A 220 28.81 7.13 5.50
N PRO A 221 28.33 6.32 4.53
CA PRO A 221 27.25 6.74 3.65
C PRO A 221 25.87 6.44 4.26
N VAL A 222 24.85 7.09 3.71
CA VAL A 222 23.45 6.72 3.90
C VAL A 222 23.02 5.80 2.75
N PRO A 223 22.72 4.51 2.99
CA PRO A 223 22.38 3.59 1.92
C PRO A 223 20.90 3.71 1.52
N SER A 224 20.63 3.98 0.25
CA SER A 224 19.29 3.92 -0.35
C SER A 224 19.10 2.53 -0.95
N ILE A 225 18.58 1.58 -0.17
CA ILE A 225 18.48 0.16 -0.56
C ILE A 225 17.10 -0.14 -1.14
N LEU A 226 17.02 -1.06 -2.11
CA LEU A 226 15.78 -1.49 -2.76
C LEU A 226 15.06 -0.33 -3.51
N ARG A 227 15.84 0.54 -4.16
CA ARG A 227 15.36 1.66 -4.98
C ARG A 227 14.30 1.21 -5.98
N GLY A 228 13.25 2.02 -6.13
CA GLY A 228 12.10 1.68 -6.96
C GLY A 228 11.38 0.38 -6.56
N PHE A 229 11.60 -0.14 -5.35
CA PHE A 229 11.14 -1.44 -4.89
C PHE A 229 11.54 -2.57 -5.85
N SER A 230 12.84 -2.72 -6.09
CA SER A 230 13.37 -3.58 -7.17
C SER A 230 13.00 -5.07 -7.07
N ALA A 231 12.53 -5.53 -5.91
CA ALA A 231 11.97 -6.86 -5.69
C ALA A 231 10.85 -6.84 -4.63
N PRO A 232 9.84 -7.73 -4.72
CA PRO A 232 8.71 -7.79 -3.78
C PRO A 232 9.11 -8.50 -2.47
N VAL A 233 9.98 -7.86 -1.70
CA VAL A 233 10.53 -8.37 -0.43
C VAL A 233 10.28 -7.39 0.71
N ILE A 234 10.29 -7.90 1.95
CA ILE A 234 10.33 -7.07 3.16
C ILE A 234 11.79 -6.77 3.47
N LEU A 235 12.20 -5.50 3.41
CA LEU A 235 13.57 -5.08 3.73
C LEU A 235 13.70 -4.68 5.21
N ASP A 236 14.49 -5.45 5.95
CA ASP A 236 14.83 -5.21 7.35
C ASP A 236 16.27 -4.65 7.43
N PHE A 237 16.40 -3.32 7.44
CA PHE A 237 17.68 -2.61 7.64
C PHE A 237 17.56 -1.64 8.82
N PRO A 238 18.53 -1.61 9.75
CA PRO A 238 18.46 -0.82 10.99
C PRO A 238 18.82 0.65 10.75
N TYR A 239 18.06 1.34 9.89
CA TYR A 239 18.27 2.77 9.66
C TYR A 239 18.16 3.56 10.96
N THR A 240 19.02 4.56 11.16
CA THR A 240 18.78 5.59 12.16
C THR A 240 17.74 6.58 11.66
N ASP A 241 17.09 7.32 12.57
CA ASP A 241 16.13 8.34 12.15
C ASP A 241 16.82 9.48 11.38
N ALA A 242 18.08 9.79 11.71
CA ALA A 242 18.89 10.74 10.95
C ALA A 242 19.12 10.28 9.50
N GLN A 243 19.39 8.99 9.28
CA GLN A 243 19.51 8.42 7.93
C GLN A 243 18.17 8.48 7.18
N LEU A 244 17.05 8.14 7.81
CA LEU A 244 15.73 8.25 7.18
C LEU A 244 15.37 9.70 6.85
N LEU A 245 15.65 10.65 7.73
CA LEU A 245 15.44 12.08 7.48
C LEU A 245 16.31 12.57 6.32
N ALA A 246 17.57 12.12 6.23
CA ALA A 246 18.46 12.43 5.12
C ALA A 246 17.92 11.87 3.78
N LEU A 247 17.45 10.62 3.76
CA LEU A 247 16.81 10.03 2.57
C LEU A 247 15.53 10.77 2.17
N LEU A 248 14.67 11.09 3.14
CA LEU A 248 13.44 11.86 2.90
C LEU A 248 13.73 13.27 2.35
N ALA A 249 14.84 13.89 2.75
CA ALA A 249 15.23 15.22 2.29
C ALA A 249 15.93 15.18 0.92
N HIS A 250 16.78 14.19 0.67
CA HIS A 250 17.80 14.26 -0.38
C HIS A 250 17.90 13.06 -1.32
N ASP A 251 17.21 11.94 -1.07
CA ASP A 251 17.34 10.77 -1.93
C ASP A 251 16.94 11.09 -3.37
N THR A 252 17.78 10.68 -4.31
CA THR A 252 17.58 10.83 -5.76
C THR A 252 16.55 9.84 -6.29
N ASP A 253 16.28 8.73 -5.59
CA ASP A 253 15.18 7.82 -5.87
C ASP A 253 13.89 8.32 -5.17
N PRO A 254 12.88 8.82 -5.91
CA PRO A 254 11.69 9.38 -5.29
C PRO A 254 10.88 8.33 -4.52
N PHE A 255 10.94 7.06 -4.94
CA PHE A 255 10.30 5.97 -4.20
C PHE A 255 10.92 5.82 -2.81
N ASN A 256 12.25 5.76 -2.69
CA ASN A 256 12.91 5.67 -1.39
C ASN A 256 12.81 6.97 -0.56
N ARG A 257 12.71 8.14 -1.21
CA ARG A 257 12.35 9.39 -0.53
C ARG A 257 10.98 9.28 0.17
N TRP A 258 9.97 8.74 -0.53
CA TRP A 258 8.67 8.43 0.06
C TRP A 258 8.76 7.36 1.16
N GLU A 259 9.45 6.25 0.89
CA GLU A 259 9.63 5.12 1.80
C GLU A 259 10.23 5.56 3.15
N ALA A 260 11.21 6.45 3.12
CA ALA A 260 11.84 6.95 4.33
C ALA A 260 10.85 7.69 5.24
N GLY A 261 9.98 8.52 4.65
CA GLY A 261 8.86 9.16 5.37
C GLY A 261 7.88 8.14 5.95
N GLN A 262 7.54 7.08 5.21
CA GLN A 262 6.66 6.02 5.69
C GLN A 262 7.27 5.24 6.86
N ARG A 263 8.58 4.93 6.80
CA ARG A 263 9.30 4.23 7.87
C ARG A 263 9.35 5.06 9.16
N LEU A 264 9.61 6.36 9.07
CA LEU A 264 9.56 7.27 10.22
C LEU A 264 8.16 7.29 10.85
N ALA A 265 7.13 7.53 10.05
CA ALA A 265 5.74 7.56 10.53
C ALA A 265 5.32 6.22 11.17
N LEU A 266 5.73 5.11 10.57
CA LEU A 266 5.46 3.77 11.07
C LEU A 266 6.12 3.52 12.43
N ARG A 267 7.39 3.90 12.59
CA ARG A 267 8.12 3.78 13.87
C ARG A 267 7.42 4.54 14.98
N SER A 268 7.09 5.81 14.72
CA SER A 268 6.36 6.66 15.67
C SER A 268 5.00 6.03 16.04
N ALA A 269 4.26 5.52 15.05
CA ALA A 269 2.98 4.86 15.28
C ALA A 269 3.10 3.58 16.13
N ILE A 270 4.03 2.68 15.80
CA ILE A 270 4.25 1.42 16.54
C ILE A 270 4.66 1.73 17.98
N HIS A 271 5.58 2.68 18.18
CA HIS A 271 5.99 3.11 19.51
C HIS A 271 4.80 3.64 20.33
N ALA A 272 3.96 4.51 19.75
CA ALA A 272 2.78 5.03 20.42
C ALA A 272 1.70 3.96 20.67
N ILE A 273 1.55 2.96 19.78
CA ILE A 273 0.64 1.83 19.99
C ILE A 273 1.08 1.00 21.19
N ALA A 274 2.37 0.73 21.34
CA ALA A 274 2.94 -0.04 22.44
C ALA A 274 2.96 0.70 23.79
N GLY A 275 3.00 2.04 23.77
CA GLY A 275 3.00 2.90 24.96
C GLY A 275 1.64 3.07 25.65
N ALA A 276 1.54 4.01 26.60
CA ALA A 276 0.35 4.21 27.44
C ALA A 276 -0.86 4.85 26.71
N GLY A 277 -0.63 5.77 25.78
CA GLY A 277 -1.72 6.52 25.14
C GLY A 277 -1.21 7.60 24.20
N PRO A 278 -2.04 8.14 23.30
CA PRO A 278 -1.77 9.40 22.62
C PRO A 278 -1.98 10.61 23.58
N ASP A 279 -1.51 10.53 24.82
CA ASP A 279 -1.48 11.67 25.75
C ASP A 279 -0.34 12.65 25.39
N GLU A 280 0.59 12.20 24.53
CA GLU A 280 1.71 12.96 23.96
C GLU A 280 1.61 13.04 22.43
N ALA A 281 2.43 13.92 21.84
CA ALA A 281 2.58 14.01 20.39
C ALA A 281 3.12 12.68 19.84
N VAL A 282 2.41 12.07 18.89
CA VAL A 282 2.80 10.77 18.32
C VAL A 282 3.97 10.93 17.37
N LEU A 283 3.93 11.95 16.51
CA LEU A 283 4.97 12.21 15.51
C LEU A 283 6.06 13.12 16.10
N ASP A 284 7.32 12.80 15.82
CA ASP A 284 8.45 13.65 16.23
C ASP A 284 8.44 15.00 15.52
N ALA A 285 8.96 16.03 16.20
CA ALA A 285 9.07 17.37 15.63
C ALA A 285 9.88 17.39 14.32
N SER A 286 10.97 16.62 14.27
CA SER A 286 11.81 16.47 13.06
C SER A 286 11.05 15.87 11.88
N TYR A 287 10.15 14.91 12.13
CA TYR A 287 9.28 14.36 11.09
C TYR A 287 8.31 15.42 10.56
N VAL A 288 7.65 16.17 11.45
CA VAL A 288 6.75 17.26 11.07
C VAL A 288 7.49 18.34 10.27
N ASP A 289 8.71 18.69 10.68
CA ASP A 289 9.56 19.64 9.97
C ASP A 289 9.97 19.13 8.58
N ALA A 290 10.26 17.84 8.44
CA ALA A 290 10.53 17.23 7.15
C ALA A 290 9.30 17.26 6.22
N MET A 291 8.10 16.96 6.74
CA MET A 291 6.84 17.09 6.00
C MET A 291 6.57 18.53 5.57
N ARG A 292 6.91 19.52 6.42
CA ARG A 292 6.87 20.94 6.07
C ARG A 292 7.80 21.26 4.89
N GLY A 293 9.02 20.71 4.92
CA GLY A 293 9.98 20.83 3.82
C GLY A 293 9.44 20.27 2.50
N VAL A 294 8.77 19.12 2.53
CA VAL A 294 8.13 18.51 1.34
C VAL A 294 7.05 19.41 0.77
N LEU A 295 6.16 19.98 1.59
CA LEU A 295 5.11 20.88 1.11
C LEU A 295 5.68 22.13 0.44
N ARG A 296 6.79 22.66 0.97
CA ARG A 296 7.48 23.87 0.49
C ARG A 296 8.47 23.64 -0.67
N ASP A 297 8.76 22.39 -1.07
CA ASP A 297 9.69 22.11 -2.16
C ASP A 297 8.99 22.24 -3.52
N ASP A 298 9.19 23.37 -4.22
CA ASP A 298 8.55 23.67 -5.51
C ASP A 298 9.02 22.76 -6.66
N ARG A 299 10.05 21.94 -6.45
CA ARG A 299 10.55 20.99 -7.45
C ARG A 299 9.81 19.66 -7.43
N LEU A 300 9.00 19.40 -6.39
CA LEU A 300 8.24 18.17 -6.25
C LEU A 300 6.87 18.29 -6.90
N ASP A 301 6.48 17.26 -7.65
CA ASP A 301 5.13 17.12 -8.20
C ASP A 301 4.07 17.08 -7.08
N ALA A 302 2.89 17.65 -7.35
CA ALA A 302 1.82 17.77 -6.36
C ALA A 302 1.25 16.41 -5.91
N ALA A 303 1.13 15.43 -6.81
CA ALA A 303 0.71 14.07 -6.45
C ALA A 303 1.80 13.37 -5.62
N PHE A 304 3.07 13.61 -5.94
CA PHE A 304 4.17 13.10 -5.12
C PHE A 304 4.13 13.65 -3.70
N LYS A 305 3.94 14.97 -3.52
CA LYS A 305 3.75 15.59 -2.20
C LYS A 305 2.58 14.94 -1.45
N GLU A 306 1.45 14.72 -2.12
CA GLU A 306 0.27 14.08 -1.53
C GLU A 306 0.57 12.68 -0.99
N LEU A 307 1.29 11.86 -1.76
CA LEU A 307 1.65 10.52 -1.35
C LEU A 307 2.68 10.48 -0.21
N VAL A 308 3.64 11.41 -0.18
CA VAL A 308 4.63 11.51 0.92
C VAL A 308 3.96 11.87 2.24
N LEU A 309 2.98 12.79 2.22
CA LEU A 309 2.24 13.18 3.43
C LEU A 309 1.08 12.23 3.79
N THR A 310 0.76 11.25 2.93
CA THR A 310 -0.21 10.21 3.25
C THR A 310 0.36 9.28 4.32
N LEU A 311 -0.22 9.36 5.52
CA LEU A 311 0.14 8.49 6.64
C LEU A 311 -0.18 7.02 6.36
N PRO A 312 0.61 6.07 6.90
CA PRO A 312 0.34 4.65 6.82
C PRO A 312 -1.11 4.30 7.20
N SER A 313 -1.77 3.44 6.43
CA SER A 313 -3.15 3.02 6.71
C SER A 313 -3.25 2.16 7.98
N GLU A 314 -4.42 2.10 8.62
CA GLU A 314 -4.65 1.23 9.79
C GLU A 314 -4.36 -0.23 9.47
N THR A 315 -4.82 -0.72 8.31
CA THR A 315 -4.53 -2.09 7.84
C THR A 315 -3.02 -2.35 7.77
N TYR A 316 -2.25 -1.41 7.23
CA TYR A 316 -0.81 -1.58 7.15
C TYR A 316 -0.13 -1.54 8.53
N LEU A 317 -0.55 -0.62 9.41
CA LEU A 317 -0.07 -0.57 10.80
C LEU A 317 -0.34 -1.91 11.52
N SER A 318 -1.55 -2.45 11.39
CA SER A 318 -1.93 -3.74 11.98
C SER A 318 -1.05 -4.89 11.50
N GLU A 319 -0.61 -4.88 10.25
CA GLU A 319 0.27 -5.95 9.73
C GLU A 319 1.69 -5.90 10.28
N GLN A 320 2.11 -4.76 10.84
CA GLN A 320 3.41 -4.63 11.52
C GLN A 320 3.37 -5.03 13.00
N LEU A 321 2.21 -5.43 13.52
CA LEU A 321 2.03 -5.82 14.92
C LEU A 321 1.82 -7.33 15.03
N ASP A 322 2.36 -7.93 16.09
CA ASP A 322 2.13 -9.33 16.44
C ASP A 322 0.72 -9.54 17.02
N VAL A 323 0.26 -8.58 17.84
CA VAL A 323 -1.09 -8.54 18.42
C VAL A 323 -1.71 -7.18 18.12
N VAL A 324 -2.89 -7.21 17.49
CA VAL A 324 -3.57 -6.03 16.97
C VAL A 324 -4.74 -5.65 17.87
N ASP A 325 -4.63 -4.52 18.57
CA ASP A 325 -5.80 -3.82 19.12
C ASP A 325 -6.28 -2.78 18.07
N PRO A 326 -7.40 -3.02 17.37
CA PRO A 326 -7.84 -2.12 16.30
C PRO A 326 -8.26 -0.74 16.80
N GLN A 327 -8.81 -0.64 18.01
CA GLN A 327 -9.20 0.65 18.60
C GLN A 327 -7.96 1.47 18.95
N ARG A 328 -6.91 0.81 19.44
CA ARG A 328 -5.62 1.46 19.70
C ARG A 328 -4.97 1.98 18.42
N VAL A 329 -4.92 1.15 17.38
CA VAL A 329 -4.39 1.53 16.06
C VAL A 329 -5.16 2.73 15.50
N HIS A 330 -6.49 2.69 15.54
CA HIS A 330 -7.35 3.77 15.11
C HIS A 330 -7.07 5.08 15.86
N ALA A 331 -7.03 5.03 17.19
CA ALA A 331 -6.76 6.20 18.04
C ALA A 331 -5.40 6.85 17.75
N VAL A 332 -4.34 6.05 17.62
CA VAL A 332 -2.99 6.55 17.30
C VAL A 332 -2.97 7.19 15.91
N ARG A 333 -3.59 6.55 14.91
CA ARG A 333 -3.63 7.10 13.56
C ARG A 333 -4.41 8.42 13.49
N GLU A 334 -5.55 8.52 14.16
CA GLU A 334 -6.31 9.77 14.24
C GLU A 334 -5.54 10.87 14.99
N ALA A 335 -4.75 10.52 16.00
CA ALA A 335 -3.86 11.46 16.69
C ALA A 335 -2.76 12.00 15.75
N MET A 336 -2.10 11.14 14.96
CA MET A 336 -1.10 11.55 13.96
C MET A 336 -1.70 12.50 12.92
N ARG A 337 -2.89 12.18 12.38
CA ARG A 337 -3.61 13.05 11.43
C ARG A 337 -3.88 14.42 12.04
N ALA A 338 -4.40 14.45 13.26
CA ALA A 338 -4.73 15.69 13.94
C ALA A 338 -3.47 16.53 14.23
N GLN A 339 -2.35 15.88 14.53
CA GLN A 339 -1.05 16.53 14.73
C GLN A 339 -0.55 17.18 13.44
N LEU A 340 -0.53 16.46 12.30
CA LEU A 340 -0.14 17.05 11.01
C LEU A 340 -1.09 18.16 10.57
N ALA A 341 -2.39 17.98 10.75
CA ALA A 341 -3.39 19.00 10.45
C ALA A 341 -3.13 20.31 11.20
N THR A 342 -2.79 20.21 12.49
CA THR A 342 -2.57 21.39 13.36
C THR A 342 -1.19 22.01 13.14
N ALA A 343 -0.13 21.20 13.12
CA ALA A 343 1.25 21.69 13.07
C ALA A 343 1.68 22.22 11.70
N LEU A 344 0.99 21.81 10.63
CA LEU A 344 1.21 22.26 9.25
C LEU A 344 0.09 23.15 8.73
N HIS A 345 -0.73 23.73 9.62
CA HIS A 345 -1.93 24.49 9.22
C HIS A 345 -1.60 25.56 8.17
N ALA A 346 -0.60 26.40 8.42
CA ALA A 346 -0.19 27.47 7.50
C ALA A 346 0.27 26.92 6.14
N GLU A 347 0.97 25.78 6.13
CA GLU A 347 1.35 25.11 4.88
C GLU A 347 0.14 24.55 4.13
N TRP A 348 -0.86 24.02 4.82
CA TRP A 348 -2.09 23.55 4.18
C TRP A 348 -2.88 24.70 3.55
N GLU A 349 -2.91 25.87 4.18
CA GLU A 349 -3.49 27.07 3.58
C GLU A 349 -2.72 27.46 2.31
N LEU A 350 -1.39 27.53 2.38
CA LEU A 350 -0.54 27.86 1.24
C LEU A 350 -0.75 26.89 0.07
N VAL A 351 -0.78 25.59 0.36
CA VAL A 351 -1.01 24.52 -0.61
C VAL A 351 -2.36 24.71 -1.30
N TYR A 352 -3.42 24.99 -0.54
CA TYR A 352 -4.74 25.27 -1.11
C TYR A 352 -4.68 26.49 -2.04
N GLU A 353 -4.14 27.62 -1.56
CA GLU A 353 -4.10 28.86 -2.35
C GLU A 353 -3.30 28.70 -3.65
N GLN A 354 -2.20 27.94 -3.64
CA GLN A 354 -1.38 27.69 -4.84
C GLN A 354 -1.99 26.71 -5.84
N ASN A 355 -2.87 25.80 -5.40
CA ASN A 355 -3.30 24.65 -6.21
C ASN A 355 -4.81 24.58 -6.51
N HIS A 356 -5.65 25.35 -5.81
CA HIS A 356 -7.11 25.26 -5.96
C HIS A 356 -7.63 25.73 -7.32
N ASP A 357 -6.92 26.63 -8.00
CA ASP A 357 -7.26 27.08 -9.34
C ASP A 357 -6.42 26.35 -10.40
N THR A 358 -7.12 25.51 -11.18
CA THR A 358 -6.56 24.76 -12.31
C THR A 358 -7.20 25.19 -13.64
N GLY A 359 -8.01 26.26 -13.65
CA GLY A 359 -8.78 26.66 -14.82
C GLY A 359 -9.88 25.66 -15.20
N ALA A 360 -10.11 25.47 -16.50
CA ALA A 360 -11.06 24.47 -16.99
C ALA A 360 -10.58 23.05 -16.68
N TYR A 361 -11.51 22.13 -16.41
CA TYR A 361 -11.16 20.76 -16.07
C TYR A 361 -10.39 20.06 -17.21
N THR A 362 -9.22 19.53 -16.86
CA THR A 362 -8.43 18.63 -17.70
C THR A 362 -8.04 17.36 -16.93
N PRO A 363 -8.10 16.18 -17.57
CA PRO A 363 -7.74 14.90 -16.95
C PRO A 363 -6.24 14.57 -17.11
N ASP A 364 -5.37 15.57 -17.18
CA ASP A 364 -3.92 15.36 -17.27
C ASP A 364 -3.29 15.10 -15.88
N PRO A 365 -2.12 14.41 -15.81
CA PRO A 365 -1.47 14.06 -14.55
C PRO A 365 -1.17 15.26 -13.63
N LEU A 366 -0.70 16.37 -14.20
CA LEU A 366 -0.32 17.57 -13.44
C LEU A 366 -1.55 18.17 -12.73
N SER A 367 -2.62 18.40 -13.48
CA SER A 367 -3.87 18.94 -12.92
C SER A 367 -4.51 17.97 -11.94
N ALA A 368 -4.43 16.65 -12.19
CA ALA A 368 -4.91 15.64 -11.26
C ALA A 368 -4.16 15.67 -9.92
N GLY A 369 -2.83 15.77 -9.96
CA GLY A 369 -1.99 15.87 -8.76
C GLY A 369 -2.29 17.12 -7.93
N ARG A 370 -2.47 18.28 -8.57
CA ARG A 370 -2.88 19.51 -7.89
C ARG A 370 -4.22 19.37 -7.18
N ARG A 371 -5.22 18.76 -7.84
CA ARG A 371 -6.54 18.49 -7.22
C ARG A 371 -6.45 17.51 -6.05
N ALA A 372 -5.62 16.48 -6.15
CA ALA A 372 -5.39 15.53 -5.06
C ALA A 372 -4.79 16.23 -3.83
N LEU A 373 -3.75 17.02 -4.03
CA LEU A 373 -3.08 17.77 -2.97
C LEU A 373 -4.01 18.81 -2.32
N VAL A 374 -4.84 19.52 -3.11
CA VAL A 374 -5.89 20.42 -2.60
C VAL A 374 -6.91 19.65 -1.75
N GLY A 375 -7.33 18.45 -2.19
CA GLY A 375 -8.23 17.61 -1.42
C GLY A 375 -7.65 17.23 -0.06
N MET A 376 -6.38 16.84 -0.01
CA MET A 376 -5.67 16.55 1.24
C MET A 376 -5.54 17.81 2.12
N ALA A 377 -5.27 18.98 1.54
CA ALA A 377 -5.24 20.24 2.29
C ALA A 377 -6.61 20.55 2.93
N LEU A 378 -7.70 20.43 2.18
CA LEU A 378 -9.06 20.65 2.71
C LEU A 378 -9.39 19.68 3.86
N VAL A 379 -9.01 18.40 3.74
CA VAL A 379 -9.18 17.41 4.82
C VAL A 379 -8.44 17.86 6.07
N ASN A 380 -7.16 18.24 5.96
CA ASN A 380 -6.35 18.65 7.09
C ASN A 380 -6.84 19.97 7.72
N LEU A 381 -7.23 20.96 6.92
CA LEU A 381 -7.77 22.23 7.41
C LEU A 381 -9.10 22.02 8.16
N CYS A 382 -9.99 21.17 7.65
CA CYS A 382 -11.21 20.78 8.37
C CYS A 382 -10.93 19.98 9.66
N LEU A 383 -9.91 19.12 9.67
CA LEU A 383 -9.50 18.38 10.87
C LEU A 383 -8.91 19.32 11.94
N ALA A 384 -8.09 20.30 11.54
CA ALA A 384 -7.55 21.32 12.44
C ALA A 384 -8.68 22.18 13.03
N ALA A 385 -9.62 22.61 12.18
CA ALA A 385 -10.79 23.38 12.58
C ALA A 385 -11.65 22.68 13.64
N ARG A 386 -11.78 21.34 13.58
CA ARG A 386 -12.47 20.55 14.62
C ARG A 386 -11.85 20.75 16.02
N ARG A 387 -10.53 20.92 16.11
CA ARG A 387 -9.84 21.13 17.39
C ARG A 387 -9.87 22.59 17.84
N SER A 388 -9.69 23.53 16.91
CA SER A 388 -9.66 24.96 17.24
C SER A 388 -11.05 25.58 17.40
N GLY A 389 -12.09 24.94 16.88
CA GLY A 389 -13.42 25.53 16.76
C GLY A 389 -13.55 26.56 15.64
N ASP A 390 -12.55 26.67 14.76
CA ASP A 390 -12.61 27.56 13.60
C ASP A 390 -13.73 27.13 12.64
N THR A 391 -14.43 28.12 12.10
CA THR A 391 -15.53 27.93 11.15
C THR A 391 -15.18 28.37 9.73
N VAL A 392 -14.05 29.07 9.53
CA VAL A 392 -13.64 29.61 8.23
C VAL A 392 -13.37 28.50 7.24
N TRP A 393 -12.46 27.57 7.57
CA TRP A 393 -12.10 26.50 6.64
C TRP A 393 -13.24 25.52 6.33
N PRO A 394 -14.02 25.01 7.30
CA PRO A 394 -15.21 24.23 6.99
C PRO A 394 -16.22 24.98 6.10
N GLY A 395 -16.40 26.29 6.31
CA GLY A 395 -17.22 27.14 5.46
C GLY A 395 -16.69 27.26 4.03
N ARG A 396 -15.38 27.52 3.87
CA ARG A 396 -14.69 27.55 2.56
C ARG A 396 -14.78 26.20 1.85
N THR A 397 -14.63 25.09 2.57
CA THR A 397 -14.78 23.73 2.03
C THR A 397 -16.19 23.49 1.51
N LEU A 398 -17.23 23.88 2.26
CA LEU A 398 -18.61 23.79 1.78
C LEU A 398 -18.83 24.66 0.53
N GLN A 399 -18.23 25.85 0.48
CA GLN A 399 -18.33 26.71 -0.69
C GLN A 399 -17.64 26.06 -1.90
N ARG A 400 -16.43 25.50 -1.73
CA ARG A 400 -15.74 24.75 -2.79
C ARG A 400 -16.57 23.56 -3.28
N PHE A 401 -17.24 22.83 -2.39
CA PHE A 401 -18.17 21.77 -2.75
C PHE A 401 -19.30 22.27 -3.67
N LYS A 402 -19.89 23.44 -3.35
CA LYS A 402 -20.98 24.03 -4.14
C LYS A 402 -20.52 24.48 -5.52
N ASP A 403 -19.34 25.10 -5.58
CA ASP A 403 -18.84 25.79 -6.77
C ASP A 403 -18.01 24.89 -7.70
N ALA A 404 -17.50 23.76 -7.20
CA ALA A 404 -16.66 22.84 -7.96
C ALA A 404 -17.33 22.41 -9.27
N ALA A 405 -16.62 22.63 -10.39
CA ALA A 405 -17.09 22.31 -11.74
C ALA A 405 -16.84 20.84 -12.15
N ASN A 406 -16.07 20.08 -11.36
CA ASN A 406 -15.74 18.69 -11.63
C ASN A 406 -15.99 17.80 -10.39
N MET A 407 -16.12 16.49 -10.62
CA MET A 407 -16.41 15.51 -9.56
C MET A 407 -15.27 15.38 -8.54
N THR A 408 -14.00 15.49 -8.96
CA THR A 408 -12.84 15.34 -8.07
C THR A 408 -12.85 16.41 -6.99
N ASP A 409 -12.93 17.69 -7.34
CA ASP A 409 -12.92 18.79 -6.38
C ASP A 409 -14.16 18.77 -5.49
N ARG A 410 -15.33 18.48 -6.09
CA ARG A 410 -16.59 18.40 -5.33
C ARG A 410 -16.52 17.26 -4.31
N PHE A 411 -16.05 16.09 -4.72
CA PHE A 411 -15.96 14.93 -3.84
C PHE A 411 -14.87 15.11 -2.78
N ASN A 412 -13.73 15.72 -3.11
CA ASN A 412 -12.69 16.05 -2.14
C ASN A 412 -13.21 16.98 -1.03
N ALA A 413 -13.95 18.03 -1.40
CA ALA A 413 -14.56 18.93 -0.43
C ALA A 413 -15.64 18.23 0.44
N LEU A 414 -16.47 17.37 -0.16
CA LEU A 414 -17.42 16.54 0.58
C LEU A 414 -16.70 15.61 1.57
N ALA A 415 -15.65 14.93 1.10
CA ALA A 415 -14.86 13.99 1.89
C ALA A 415 -14.15 14.66 3.05
N ALA A 416 -13.67 15.90 2.89
CA ALA A 416 -13.10 16.70 3.96
C ALA A 416 -14.11 16.98 5.10
N LEU A 417 -15.34 17.37 4.76
CA LEU A 417 -16.39 17.63 5.76
C LEU A 417 -16.80 16.34 6.49
N VAL A 418 -17.00 15.24 5.76
CA VAL A 418 -17.34 13.93 6.34
C VAL A 418 -16.20 13.41 7.21
N SER A 419 -14.96 13.44 6.70
CA SER A 419 -13.78 12.97 7.43
C SER A 419 -13.53 13.75 8.71
N ALA A 420 -13.85 15.05 8.75
CA ALA A 420 -13.75 15.85 9.97
C ALA A 420 -14.94 15.68 10.92
N GLY A 421 -16.02 15.00 10.52
CA GLY A 421 -17.25 14.90 11.30
C GLY A 421 -17.91 16.26 11.53
N HIS A 422 -17.75 17.19 10.59
CA HIS A 422 -18.26 18.56 10.74
C HIS A 422 -19.78 18.61 10.49
N PRO A 423 -20.58 19.42 11.22
CA PRO A 423 -22.04 19.50 11.02
C PRO A 423 -22.48 19.82 9.58
N LEU A 424 -21.67 20.57 8.83
CA LEU A 424 -21.93 20.88 7.41
C LEU A 424 -21.91 19.64 6.48
N ALA A 425 -21.35 18.51 6.93
CA ALA A 425 -21.32 17.28 6.16
C ALA A 425 -22.75 16.79 5.82
N GLY A 426 -23.70 16.89 6.76
CA GLY A 426 -25.09 16.47 6.52
C GLY A 426 -25.75 17.25 5.39
N GLN A 427 -25.56 18.57 5.36
CA GLN A 427 -26.05 19.43 4.28
C GLN A 427 -25.39 19.08 2.93
N ALA A 428 -24.07 18.86 2.93
CA ALA A 428 -23.32 18.54 1.72
C ALA A 428 -23.70 17.15 1.17
N LEU A 429 -23.86 16.13 2.04
CA LEU A 429 -24.29 14.78 1.66
C LEU A 429 -25.68 14.77 1.03
N ALA A 430 -26.65 15.48 1.63
CA ALA A 430 -28.00 15.58 1.08
C ALA A 430 -28.01 16.28 -0.30
N ARG A 431 -27.22 17.35 -0.45
CA ARG A 431 -27.08 18.04 -1.73
C ARG A 431 -26.37 17.19 -2.78
N PHE A 432 -25.31 16.46 -2.42
CA PHE A 432 -24.60 15.59 -3.33
C PHE A 432 -25.51 14.49 -3.87
N HIS A 433 -26.27 13.84 -2.97
CA HIS A 433 -27.26 12.85 -3.36
C HIS A 433 -28.30 13.45 -4.33
N ALA A 434 -28.91 14.58 -3.99
CA ALA A 434 -29.91 15.22 -4.84
C ALA A 434 -29.39 15.57 -6.25
N LEU A 435 -28.10 15.92 -6.38
CA LEU A 435 -27.46 16.23 -7.66
C LEU A 435 -27.17 15.00 -8.52
N PHE A 436 -26.96 13.83 -7.90
CA PHE A 436 -26.41 12.65 -8.57
C PHE A 436 -27.20 11.36 -8.35
N LYS A 437 -28.42 11.44 -7.79
CA LYS A 437 -29.26 10.26 -7.49
C LYS A 437 -29.50 9.35 -8.71
N ASP A 438 -29.50 9.92 -9.91
CA ASP A 438 -29.71 9.18 -11.16
C ASP A 438 -28.40 8.57 -11.72
N GLU A 439 -27.26 8.89 -11.13
CA GLU A 439 -25.93 8.40 -11.52
C GLU A 439 -25.45 7.30 -10.56
N ALA A 440 -25.79 6.04 -10.89
CA ALA A 440 -25.57 4.91 -10.00
C ALA A 440 -24.14 4.85 -9.43
N LEU A 441 -23.09 4.94 -10.26
CA LEU A 441 -21.69 4.85 -9.79
C LEU A 441 -21.27 6.01 -8.87
N VAL A 442 -21.90 7.17 -9.01
CA VAL A 442 -21.66 8.32 -8.12
C VAL A 442 -22.30 8.07 -6.75
N ILE A 443 -23.46 7.41 -6.73
CA ILE A 443 -24.13 7.00 -5.50
C ILE A 443 -23.35 5.90 -4.76
N ASP A 444 -22.62 5.01 -5.46
CA ASP A 444 -21.65 4.12 -4.79
C ASP A 444 -20.61 4.93 -4.00
N LYS A 445 -20.02 5.97 -4.61
CA LYS A 445 -19.03 6.82 -3.91
C LYS A 445 -19.63 7.51 -2.69
N TRP A 446 -20.88 7.97 -2.79
CA TRP A 446 -21.61 8.60 -1.69
C TRP A 446 -21.87 7.62 -0.53
N PHE A 447 -22.22 6.38 -0.82
CA PHE A 447 -22.35 5.32 0.19
C PHE A 447 -21.01 4.99 0.84
N SER A 448 -19.96 4.77 0.04
CA SER A 448 -18.63 4.41 0.52
C SER A 448 -18.01 5.47 1.40
N LEU A 449 -18.20 6.76 1.08
CA LEU A 449 -17.68 7.85 1.88
C LEU A 449 -18.25 7.85 3.31
N GLN A 450 -19.54 7.53 3.45
CA GLN A 450 -20.21 7.50 4.75
C GLN A 450 -19.85 6.23 5.53
N ALA A 451 -19.86 5.07 4.88
CA ALA A 451 -19.54 3.78 5.51
C ALA A 451 -18.04 3.67 5.90
N GLY A 452 -17.16 4.35 5.18
CA GLY A 452 -15.72 4.41 5.44
C GLY A 452 -15.28 5.62 6.27
N ALA A 453 -16.19 6.41 6.82
CA ALA A 453 -15.84 7.58 7.63
C ALA A 453 -15.11 7.15 8.93
N PRO A 454 -14.15 7.94 9.45
CA PRO A 454 -13.50 7.64 10.73
C PRO A 454 -14.53 7.52 11.86
N ASP A 455 -14.48 6.42 12.60
CA ASP A 455 -15.42 6.15 13.68
C ASP A 455 -15.20 7.08 14.88
N ARG A 456 -16.29 7.49 15.51
CA ARG A 456 -16.26 8.36 16.69
C ARG A 456 -17.22 7.85 17.73
N GLY A 457 -16.72 6.99 18.62
CA GLY A 457 -17.54 6.41 19.68
C GLY A 457 -18.59 5.44 19.15
N GLY A 458 -18.31 4.80 18.01
CA GLY A 458 -19.12 3.74 17.46
C GLY A 458 -20.31 4.19 16.61
N ASP A 459 -20.30 5.41 16.10
CA ASP A 459 -21.40 6.03 15.35
C ASP A 459 -21.57 5.49 13.93
N VAL A 460 -20.53 4.92 13.31
CA VAL A 460 -20.58 4.52 11.89
C VAL A 460 -21.52 3.35 11.63
N LEU A 461 -21.53 2.30 12.48
CA LEU A 461 -22.39 1.13 12.27
C LEU A 461 -23.91 1.48 12.28
N PRO A 462 -24.42 2.31 13.20
CA PRO A 462 -25.77 2.87 13.10
C PRO A 462 -26.06 3.54 11.75
N HIS A 463 -25.15 4.38 11.25
CA HIS A 463 -25.29 5.04 9.94
C HIS A 463 -25.30 4.02 8.80
N VAL A 464 -24.42 3.02 8.82
CA VAL A 464 -24.39 1.92 7.82
C VAL A 464 -25.74 1.20 7.77
N ARG A 465 -26.33 0.88 8.93
CA ARG A 465 -27.68 0.26 9.00
C ARG A 465 -28.78 1.18 8.44
N GLN A 466 -28.62 2.50 8.55
CA GLN A 466 -29.53 3.46 7.94
C GLN A 466 -29.34 3.53 6.41
N LEU A 467 -28.10 3.54 5.92
CA LEU A 467 -27.79 3.52 4.48
C LEU A 467 -28.35 2.28 3.79
N MET A 468 -28.34 1.13 4.47
CA MET A 468 -28.96 -0.10 3.95
C MET A 468 -30.49 -0.01 3.79
N LYS A 469 -31.14 0.97 4.42
CA LYS A 469 -32.59 1.25 4.25
C LYS A 469 -32.86 2.33 3.21
N HIS A 470 -31.82 2.93 2.63
CA HIS A 470 -31.96 3.99 1.65
C HIS A 470 -32.61 3.45 0.36
N PRO A 471 -33.51 4.20 -0.31
CA PRO A 471 -34.18 3.75 -1.54
C PRO A 471 -33.22 3.29 -2.65
N ASP A 472 -32.06 3.93 -2.75
CA ASP A 472 -31.04 3.60 -3.76
C ASP A 472 -30.10 2.45 -3.34
N PHE A 473 -30.33 1.83 -2.18
CA PHE A 473 -29.59 0.65 -1.75
C PHE A 473 -30.37 -0.62 -2.08
N SER A 474 -29.68 -1.59 -2.69
CA SER A 474 -30.20 -2.94 -2.88
C SER A 474 -29.07 -3.94 -2.74
N LEU A 475 -29.24 -4.92 -1.85
CA LEU A 475 -28.26 -5.99 -1.66
C LEU A 475 -28.10 -6.88 -2.90
N LYS A 476 -29.10 -6.91 -3.79
CA LYS A 476 -29.03 -7.64 -5.07
C LYS A 476 -28.05 -7.02 -6.06
N ASN A 477 -27.63 -5.76 -5.85
CA ASN A 477 -26.62 -5.10 -6.65
C ASN A 477 -25.24 -5.25 -5.96
N PRO A 478 -24.29 -6.00 -6.55
CA PRO A 478 -22.97 -6.20 -5.97
C PRO A 478 -22.20 -4.90 -5.70
N ASN A 479 -22.39 -3.86 -6.51
CA ASN A 479 -21.72 -2.57 -6.28
C ASN A 479 -22.29 -1.85 -5.07
N ARG A 480 -23.62 -1.89 -4.86
CA ARG A 480 -24.24 -1.37 -3.64
C ARG A 480 -23.75 -2.11 -2.39
N ALA A 481 -23.72 -3.45 -2.45
CA ALA A 481 -23.18 -4.26 -1.37
C ALA A 481 -21.73 -3.87 -1.04
N ARG A 482 -20.86 -3.70 -2.05
CA ARG A 482 -19.49 -3.23 -1.86
C ARG A 482 -19.44 -1.82 -1.27
N SER A 483 -20.24 -0.90 -1.79
CA SER A 483 -20.20 0.51 -1.40
C SER A 483 -20.60 0.77 0.06
N VAL A 484 -21.42 -0.11 0.66
CA VAL A 484 -21.88 0.04 2.05
C VAL A 484 -21.22 -1.00 2.96
N ILE A 485 -21.38 -2.29 2.65
CA ILE A 485 -21.01 -3.39 3.55
C ILE A 485 -19.49 -3.60 3.52
N PHE A 486 -18.87 -3.65 2.34
CA PHE A 486 -17.42 -3.85 2.25
C PHE A 486 -16.66 -2.62 2.73
N SER A 487 -17.15 -1.41 2.41
CA SER A 487 -16.58 -0.17 2.95
C SER A 487 -16.55 -0.16 4.48
N TYR A 488 -17.59 -0.69 5.14
CA TYR A 488 -17.59 -0.85 6.60
C TYR A 488 -16.67 -2.00 7.06
N CYS A 489 -16.86 -3.22 6.56
CA CYS A 489 -16.18 -4.40 7.09
C CYS A 489 -14.69 -4.51 6.73
N SER A 490 -14.27 -3.97 5.58
CA SER A 490 -12.92 -4.17 5.04
C SER A 490 -12.10 -2.88 4.98
N ALA A 491 -12.74 -1.72 4.86
CA ALA A 491 -12.05 -0.43 4.71
C ALA A 491 -12.12 0.46 5.97
N ASN A 492 -12.79 0.01 7.04
CA ASN A 492 -12.97 0.79 8.26
C ASN A 492 -12.74 -0.05 9.54
N PRO A 493 -11.50 -0.53 9.79
CA PRO A 493 -11.20 -1.41 10.91
C PRO A 493 -11.52 -0.76 12.27
N GLY A 494 -11.29 0.55 12.45
CA GLY A 494 -11.72 1.29 13.65
C GLY A 494 -13.23 1.23 13.92
N ALA A 495 -14.08 1.24 12.89
CA ALA A 495 -15.53 1.11 13.05
C ALA A 495 -16.02 -0.35 13.14
N PHE A 496 -15.31 -1.26 12.48
CA PHE A 496 -15.70 -2.66 12.33
C PHE A 496 -15.38 -3.50 13.57
N HIS A 497 -14.15 -3.38 14.08
CA HIS A 497 -13.67 -4.16 15.22
C HIS A 497 -14.07 -3.50 16.54
N ARG A 498 -15.32 -3.74 16.94
CA ARG A 498 -15.92 -3.15 18.14
C ARG A 498 -15.80 -4.06 19.35
N ALA A 499 -15.59 -3.47 20.52
CA ALA A 499 -15.51 -4.20 21.79
C ALA A 499 -16.83 -4.89 22.16
N ASP A 500 -17.97 -4.41 21.63
CA ASP A 500 -19.31 -4.99 21.83
C ASP A 500 -19.67 -6.09 20.82
N ALA A 501 -18.73 -6.50 19.96
CA ALA A 501 -18.89 -7.50 18.90
C ALA A 501 -19.95 -7.20 17.83
N SER A 502 -20.64 -6.04 17.87
CA SER A 502 -21.77 -5.77 16.98
C SER A 502 -21.39 -5.64 15.51
N GLY A 503 -20.14 -5.26 15.21
CA GLY A 503 -19.58 -5.29 13.86
C GLY A 503 -19.46 -6.73 13.31
N TYR A 504 -19.01 -7.68 14.13
CA TYR A 504 -18.90 -9.09 13.74
C TYR A 504 -20.26 -9.77 13.57
N VAL A 505 -21.23 -9.43 14.45
CA VAL A 505 -22.61 -9.87 14.29
C VAL A 505 -23.17 -9.36 12.96
N PHE A 506 -22.98 -8.07 12.67
CA PHE A 506 -23.38 -7.48 11.38
C PHE A 506 -22.72 -8.19 10.20
N TRP A 507 -21.42 -8.44 10.24
CA TRP A 507 -20.70 -9.16 9.19
C TRP A 507 -21.27 -10.56 8.97
N SER A 508 -21.48 -11.34 10.03
CA SER A 508 -22.00 -12.71 9.90
C SER A 508 -23.40 -12.75 9.27
N ASP A 509 -24.28 -11.81 9.65
CA ASP A 509 -25.60 -11.68 9.02
C ASP A 509 -25.49 -11.36 7.52
N ARG A 510 -24.58 -10.44 7.15
CA ARG A 510 -24.40 -10.01 5.76
C ARG A 510 -23.74 -11.07 4.90
N VAL A 511 -22.78 -11.83 5.42
CA VAL A 511 -22.17 -12.95 4.69
C VAL A 511 -23.21 -14.01 4.39
N ILE A 512 -24.00 -14.44 5.39
CA ILE A 512 -25.05 -15.45 5.20
C ILE A 512 -26.11 -14.98 4.19
N GLU A 513 -26.52 -13.71 4.27
CA GLU A 513 -27.51 -13.13 3.35
C GLU A 513 -26.97 -13.03 1.92
N LEU A 514 -25.72 -12.60 1.76
CA LEU A 514 -25.06 -12.52 0.46
C LEU A 514 -24.79 -13.90 -0.12
N ASP A 515 -24.48 -14.91 0.69
CA ASP A 515 -24.18 -16.26 0.20
C ASP A 515 -25.37 -16.87 -0.54
N ALA A 516 -26.57 -16.65 -0.01
CA ALA A 516 -27.82 -17.09 -0.63
C ALA A 516 -28.12 -16.36 -1.97
N LEU A 517 -27.56 -15.17 -2.18
CA LEU A 517 -27.81 -14.33 -3.37
C LEU A 517 -26.69 -14.43 -4.41
N ASN A 518 -25.45 -14.40 -3.95
CA ASN A 518 -24.22 -14.34 -4.74
C ASN A 518 -23.03 -14.88 -3.91
N PRO A 519 -22.79 -16.20 -3.98
CA PRO A 519 -21.67 -16.89 -3.32
C PRO A 519 -20.31 -16.22 -3.49
N GLN A 520 -19.98 -15.74 -4.69
CA GLN A 520 -18.68 -15.12 -4.97
C GLN A 520 -18.50 -13.79 -4.22
N VAL A 521 -19.58 -13.00 -4.08
CA VAL A 521 -19.54 -11.75 -3.30
C VAL A 521 -19.45 -12.07 -1.81
N ALA A 522 -20.17 -13.09 -1.34
CA ALA A 522 -20.12 -13.52 0.05
C ALA A 522 -18.72 -14.02 0.46
N ALA A 523 -18.10 -14.88 -0.36
CA ALA A 523 -16.75 -15.38 -0.15
C ALA A 523 -15.72 -14.24 -0.07
N ARG A 524 -15.86 -13.21 -0.93
CA ARG A 524 -14.99 -12.01 -0.86
C ARG A 524 -15.22 -11.19 0.41
N LEU A 525 -16.46 -11.03 0.88
CA LEU A 525 -16.74 -10.37 2.16
C LEU A 525 -16.21 -11.18 3.34
N ALA A 526 -16.25 -12.52 3.25
CA ALA A 526 -15.78 -13.39 4.30
C ALA A 526 -14.28 -13.18 4.61
N ARG A 527 -13.49 -12.85 3.59
CA ARG A 527 -12.06 -12.53 3.72
C ARG A 527 -11.75 -11.31 4.61
N ALA A 528 -12.73 -10.48 4.95
CA ALA A 528 -12.55 -9.38 5.91
C ALA A 528 -12.06 -9.86 7.29
N LEU A 529 -12.25 -11.14 7.62
CA LEU A 529 -11.78 -11.75 8.87
C LEU A 529 -10.64 -12.77 8.66
N ASP A 530 -9.95 -12.81 7.51
CA ASP A 530 -8.80 -13.71 7.29
C ASP A 530 -7.69 -13.53 8.36
N ARG A 531 -7.59 -12.32 8.94
CA ARG A 531 -6.59 -11.93 9.95
C ARG A 531 -7.10 -11.94 11.39
N TRP A 532 -8.22 -12.61 11.68
CA TRP A 532 -8.85 -12.59 13.00
C TRP A 532 -7.91 -13.07 14.14
N ASN A 533 -6.99 -13.99 13.83
CA ASN A 533 -6.07 -14.57 14.82
C ASN A 533 -5.03 -13.58 15.37
N LYS A 534 -4.70 -12.51 14.62
CA LYS A 534 -3.80 -11.45 15.08
C LYS A 534 -4.47 -10.48 16.04
N LEU A 535 -5.80 -10.45 16.11
CA LEU A 535 -6.52 -9.50 16.96
C LEU A 535 -6.20 -9.73 18.44
N ALA A 536 -6.25 -8.67 19.25
CA ALA A 536 -6.23 -8.75 20.70
C ALA A 536 -7.56 -9.28 21.24
N GLU A 537 -7.60 -9.76 22.49
CA GLU A 537 -8.87 -9.97 23.17
C GLU A 537 -9.50 -8.62 23.57
N PRO A 538 -10.85 -8.49 23.57
CA PRO A 538 -11.85 -9.52 23.28
C PRO A 538 -12.19 -9.68 21.79
N TYR A 539 -11.52 -8.93 20.89
CA TYR A 539 -11.85 -8.91 19.47
C TYR A 539 -11.64 -10.26 18.79
N ARG A 540 -10.57 -10.97 19.15
CA ARG A 540 -10.20 -12.28 18.59
C ARG A 540 -11.28 -13.33 18.83
N SER A 541 -11.67 -13.53 20.09
CA SER A 541 -12.71 -14.51 20.44
C SER A 541 -14.05 -14.19 19.76
N ALA A 542 -14.48 -12.93 19.77
CA ALA A 542 -15.72 -12.52 19.12
C ALA A 542 -15.70 -12.68 17.58
N ALA A 543 -14.57 -12.39 16.93
CA ALA A 543 -14.41 -12.62 15.50
C ALA A 543 -14.48 -14.12 15.16
N ARG A 544 -13.82 -14.97 15.97
CA ARG A 544 -13.87 -16.43 15.80
C ARG A 544 -15.30 -16.95 15.89
N GLU A 545 -16.07 -16.50 16.88
CA GLU A 545 -17.48 -16.90 17.03
C GLU A 545 -18.32 -16.52 15.81
N ALA A 546 -18.10 -15.33 15.25
CA ALA A 546 -18.79 -14.91 14.03
C ALA A 546 -18.44 -15.79 12.83
N ILE A 547 -17.17 -16.18 12.65
CA ILE A 547 -16.74 -17.09 11.57
C ILE A 547 -17.38 -18.47 11.76
N VAL A 548 -17.37 -19.01 12.99
CA VAL A 548 -18.02 -20.29 13.33
C VAL A 548 -19.52 -20.24 13.03
N ARG A 549 -20.19 -19.13 13.32
CA ARG A 549 -21.62 -18.94 13.00
C ARG A 549 -21.88 -19.04 11.49
N VAL A 550 -21.02 -18.46 10.65
CA VAL A 550 -21.13 -18.58 9.19
C VAL A 550 -20.84 -20.01 8.74
N ALA A 551 -19.75 -20.62 9.22
CA ALA A 551 -19.35 -21.98 8.86
C ALA A 551 -20.42 -23.04 9.19
N ASN A 552 -21.14 -22.86 10.30
CA ASN A 552 -22.22 -23.75 10.73
C ASN A 552 -23.57 -23.51 10.04
N ARG A 553 -23.66 -22.57 9.08
CA ARG A 553 -24.90 -22.31 8.35
C ARG A 553 -25.22 -23.48 7.40
N PRO A 554 -26.39 -24.15 7.55
CA PRO A 554 -26.78 -25.19 6.61
C PRO A 554 -26.98 -24.61 5.19
N GLY A 555 -26.42 -25.29 4.19
CA GLY A 555 -26.53 -24.89 2.79
C GLY A 555 -25.58 -23.77 2.35
N LEU A 556 -24.52 -23.49 3.13
CA LEU A 556 -23.47 -22.55 2.74
C LEU A 556 -22.83 -22.97 1.40
N SER A 557 -22.59 -22.02 0.51
CA SER A 557 -21.95 -22.28 -0.78
C SER A 557 -20.51 -22.80 -0.62
N LYS A 558 -20.00 -23.49 -1.65
CA LYS A 558 -18.60 -23.95 -1.67
C LYS A 558 -17.61 -22.79 -1.63
N ASP A 559 -17.90 -21.69 -2.35
CA ASP A 559 -17.08 -20.49 -2.37
C ASP A 559 -16.84 -19.95 -0.95
N THR A 560 -17.92 -19.73 -0.18
CA THR A 560 -17.81 -19.19 1.18
C THR A 560 -17.28 -20.23 2.16
N GLN A 561 -17.66 -21.50 2.00
CA GLN A 561 -17.21 -22.60 2.86
C GLN A 561 -15.69 -22.80 2.78
N GLU A 562 -15.09 -22.71 1.59
CA GLU A 562 -13.63 -22.79 1.42
C GLU A 562 -12.92 -21.71 2.25
N VAL A 563 -13.38 -20.45 2.15
CA VAL A 563 -12.77 -19.31 2.85
C VAL A 563 -12.87 -19.46 4.36
N VAL A 564 -14.07 -19.71 4.91
CA VAL A 564 -14.25 -19.76 6.37
C VAL A 564 -13.59 -21.00 6.99
N ASN A 565 -13.56 -22.13 6.30
CA ASN A 565 -12.89 -23.33 6.80
C ASN A 565 -11.37 -23.14 6.82
N ARG A 566 -10.78 -22.54 5.78
CA ARG A 566 -9.36 -22.21 5.76
C ARG A 566 -9.00 -21.17 6.84
N ALA A 567 -9.89 -20.21 7.13
CA ALA A 567 -9.67 -19.25 8.20
C ALA A 567 -9.76 -19.86 9.61
N LEU A 568 -10.54 -20.93 9.79
CA LEU A 568 -10.67 -21.66 11.06
C LEU A 568 -9.63 -22.78 11.24
N ALA A 569 -9.03 -23.27 10.15
CA ALA A 569 -7.95 -24.25 10.22
C ALA A 569 -6.76 -23.65 10.99
N ASP A 570 -6.32 -24.35 12.04
CA ASP A 570 -5.22 -23.88 12.87
C ASP A 570 -3.94 -23.83 12.00
N PRO A 571 -3.24 -22.69 11.93
CA PRO A 571 -1.95 -22.63 11.22
C PRO A 571 -0.91 -23.63 11.77
N ALA A 572 -1.11 -24.18 12.98
CA ALA A 572 -0.27 -25.23 13.55
C ALA A 572 -0.70 -26.68 13.20
N GLU A 573 -1.91 -26.89 12.67
CA GLU A 573 -2.48 -28.24 12.43
C GLU A 573 -2.82 -28.54 10.95
N ALA A 574 -2.44 -27.66 10.00
CA ALA A 574 -2.55 -28.01 8.59
C ALA A 574 -1.41 -28.96 8.18
N PRO A 575 -1.72 -30.20 7.72
CA PRO A 575 -0.71 -31.21 7.38
C PRO A 575 0.18 -30.84 6.20
#